data_AF-A0A2W4I6A7-F1
#
_entry.id   AF-A0A2W4I6A7-F1
#
_cell.length_a   1.000
_cell.length_b   1.000
_cell.length_c   1.000
_cell.angle_alpha   90.00
_cell.angle_beta   90.00
_cell.angle_gamma   90.00
#
_symmetry.space_group_name_H-M   'P 1'
#
loop_
_entity.id
_entity.type
_entity.pdbx_description
1 polymer ?
#
loop_
_entity_poly.entity_id
_entity_poly.type
_entity_poly.pdbx_seq_one_letter_code
_entity_poly.pdbx_strand_id
1 'polypeptide(L)'
;MGFFCSRPIKSVLPVLLALGAVTIAQSAALGQPITPSDIEAGASSLDQQAVFQRQTTSSNPGTTGGGSATDSDNAIEVGDYARAESVAAERLKTVQGGVAEIALRLSLIEARMWQGKFQTLPKELKIVSSMLSKTQNVSPNLIARYLDDQSWITQIGGDPVKAEAQAREAIDHWKKAQQTDVSFLCGGIDHLAQLLEDRGAFAEAAKWYQESLALHSKAQGPRSVAAANQMEKLGALAFRSGNQALAQKMYADALSIKEGTRSVFQQFAPQRAEDAVFYRFLPGAPNASRETADGVTREKITANGVTVEAALLTKGADVLKNCKAMVRITNNGDSPISVLPQGPDLIILKPKIQLARQVQGESLAQSIEKKGEGKAKWIRFWGSQATTTSTTNILGNGGGFYPYGGFMSPNFGYGGPMGYGGNSWYNNSGGMTTMVTSVPDFQARERAYQRAQAVSEQTQRQAADVRDSQLGPTTLNPMGRIVGCLYYDQNNFDEATLRIPVGKAVFEFRFDHLR
;
A
#
# COMPACT_ATOMS: atom_id res chain seq x y z
N MET A 1 -1.77 5.77 -34.45
CA MET A 1 -2.67 6.65 -33.67
C MET A 1 -2.42 6.40 -32.19
N GLY A 2 -1.44 7.10 -31.62
CA GLY A 2 -1.19 7.08 -30.17
C GLY A 2 -1.81 8.33 -29.58
N PHE A 3 -2.99 8.21 -28.97
CA PHE A 3 -3.58 9.28 -28.18
C PHE A 3 -2.77 9.41 -26.89
N PHE A 4 -1.79 10.30 -26.87
CA PHE A 4 -1.07 10.66 -25.64
C PHE A 4 -1.99 11.54 -24.78
N CYS A 5 -2.27 11.07 -23.57
CA CYS A 5 -3.05 11.75 -22.54
C CYS A 5 -2.47 13.15 -22.28
N SER A 6 -3.17 14.20 -22.73
CA SER A 6 -2.74 15.61 -22.61
C SER A 6 -3.37 16.34 -21.43
N ARG A 7 -4.25 15.69 -20.64
CA ARG A 7 -4.71 16.27 -19.38
C ARG A 7 -3.66 16.03 -18.29
N PRO A 8 -3.13 17.07 -17.63
CA PRO A 8 -2.24 16.87 -16.50
C PRO A 8 -3.03 16.19 -15.38
N ILE A 9 -2.61 14.98 -15.02
CA ILE A 9 -2.98 14.33 -13.77
C ILE A 9 -2.59 15.32 -12.67
N LYS A 10 -3.55 15.84 -11.88
CA LYS A 10 -3.20 16.57 -10.67
C LYS A 10 -2.40 15.62 -9.79
N SER A 11 -1.10 15.86 -9.69
CA SER A 11 -0.31 15.32 -8.60
C SER A 11 -0.95 15.83 -7.30
N VAL A 12 -1.48 14.91 -6.51
CA VAL A 12 -1.91 15.19 -5.13
C VAL A 12 -0.70 15.75 -4.39
N LEU A 13 -0.67 17.06 -4.20
CA LEU A 13 0.22 17.72 -3.24
C LEU A 13 -0.64 18.69 -2.41
N PRO A 14 -0.88 18.43 -1.12
CA PRO A 14 -1.47 19.42 -0.24
C PRO A 14 -0.39 20.35 0.34
N VAL A 15 -0.66 21.66 0.29
CA VAL A 15 -0.48 22.64 1.38
C VAL A 15 0.94 23.00 1.89
N LEU A 16 2.05 22.45 1.39
CA LEU A 16 3.39 22.78 1.96
C LEU A 16 4.12 24.03 1.41
N LEU A 17 3.57 24.77 0.43
CA LEU A 17 4.31 25.85 -0.25
C LEU A 17 4.01 27.29 0.20
N ALA A 18 3.18 27.51 1.24
CA ALA A 18 2.76 28.87 1.60
C ALA A 18 3.65 29.58 2.65
N LEU A 19 4.62 28.93 3.31
CA LEU A 19 5.38 29.56 4.41
C LEU A 19 6.91 29.62 4.22
N GLY A 20 7.48 28.87 3.27
CA GLY A 20 8.92 28.95 2.95
C GLY A 20 9.31 30.13 2.05
N ALA A 21 8.34 30.81 1.44
CA ALA A 21 8.60 31.85 0.44
C ALA A 21 9.02 33.22 1.04
N VAL A 22 8.78 33.46 2.33
CA VAL A 22 9.02 34.79 2.94
C VAL A 22 10.52 35.02 3.20
N THR A 23 11.27 33.99 3.62
CA THR A 23 12.70 34.12 3.96
C THR A 23 13.59 34.14 2.71
N ILE A 24 13.19 33.43 1.65
CA ILE A 24 13.91 33.40 0.36
C ILE A 24 13.69 34.72 -0.39
N ALA A 25 12.49 35.32 -0.30
CA ALA A 25 12.20 36.63 -0.90
C ALA A 25 13.02 37.77 -0.28
N GLN A 26 13.34 37.69 1.02
CA GLN A 26 14.13 38.69 1.73
C GLN A 26 15.62 38.65 1.34
N SER A 27 16.12 37.45 1.01
CA SER A 27 17.50 37.21 0.55
C SER A 27 17.69 37.65 -0.90
N ALA A 28 16.68 37.39 -1.75
CA ALA A 28 16.66 37.80 -3.16
C ALA A 28 16.53 39.33 -3.33
N ALA A 29 15.88 40.02 -2.38
CA ALA A 29 15.80 41.49 -2.38
C ALA A 29 17.13 42.19 -2.04
N LEU A 30 18.12 41.47 -1.48
CA LEU A 30 19.41 42.02 -1.03
C LEU A 30 20.61 41.60 -1.91
N GLY A 31 20.39 40.80 -2.96
CA GLY A 31 21.41 40.48 -3.96
C GLY A 31 22.59 39.64 -3.46
N GLN A 32 22.43 38.87 -2.38
CA GLN A 32 23.46 37.98 -1.84
C GLN A 32 23.27 36.54 -2.36
N PRO A 33 24.36 35.76 -2.55
CA PRO A 33 24.26 34.35 -2.95
C PRO A 33 23.72 33.48 -1.82
N ILE A 34 22.73 32.64 -2.13
CA ILE A 34 22.07 31.72 -1.17
C ILE A 34 23.02 30.56 -0.86
N THR A 35 23.26 30.29 0.42
CA THR A 35 24.19 29.24 0.88
C THR A 35 23.44 27.99 1.38
N PRO A 36 24.07 26.80 1.39
CA PRO A 36 23.44 25.57 1.90
C PRO A 36 22.96 25.65 3.35
N SER A 37 23.57 26.49 4.19
CA SER A 37 23.16 26.72 5.58
C SER A 37 21.80 27.43 5.69
N ASP A 38 21.41 28.22 4.69
CA ASP A 38 20.11 28.92 4.66
C ASP A 38 18.94 27.94 4.40
N ILE A 39 19.24 26.77 3.82
CA ILE A 39 18.31 25.67 3.54
C ILE A 39 18.08 24.82 4.80
N GLU A 40 19.13 24.58 5.59
CA GLU A 40 19.04 23.79 6.83
C GLU A 40 18.32 24.52 7.97
N ALA A 41 18.49 25.85 8.09
CA ALA A 41 17.80 26.64 9.11
C ALA A 41 16.27 26.61 8.92
N GLY A 42 15.79 26.65 7.66
CA GLY A 42 14.35 26.57 7.34
C GLY A 42 13.72 25.20 7.61
N ALA A 43 14.51 24.12 7.56
CA ALA A 43 14.06 22.77 7.88
C ALA A 43 13.84 22.59 9.40
N SER A 44 14.65 23.25 10.24
CA SER A 44 14.58 23.12 11.71
C SER A 44 13.35 23.77 12.34
N SER A 45 12.75 24.79 11.71
CA SER A 45 11.51 25.42 12.18
C SER A 45 10.23 24.66 11.78
N LEU A 46 10.32 23.74 10.81
CA LEU A 46 9.19 22.91 10.37
C LEU A 46 8.82 21.82 11.39
N ASP A 47 9.79 21.35 12.18
CA ASP A 47 9.57 20.30 13.18
C ASP A 47 8.79 20.77 14.42
N GLN A 48 8.78 22.08 14.73
CA GLN A 48 8.06 22.61 15.90
C GLN A 48 6.62 23.06 15.59
N GLN A 49 6.23 23.22 14.31
CA GLN A 49 4.88 23.67 13.93
C GLN A 49 3.96 22.56 13.36
N ALA A 50 4.47 21.34 13.16
CA ALA A 50 3.69 20.19 12.69
C ALA A 50 2.62 19.66 13.67
N VAL A 51 2.43 20.30 14.84
CA VAL A 51 1.43 19.91 15.86
C VAL A 51 0.08 20.63 15.69
N PHE A 52 -0.06 21.62 14.79
CA PHE A 52 -1.33 22.36 14.64
C PHE A 52 -1.72 22.57 13.17
N GLN A 53 -2.43 21.58 12.60
CA GLN A 53 -3.58 21.71 11.69
C GLN A 53 -3.84 20.40 10.93
N ARG A 54 -4.45 19.43 11.62
CA ARG A 54 -5.25 18.36 11.00
C ARG A 54 -6.69 18.87 10.83
N GLN A 55 -7.00 19.53 9.71
CA GLN A 55 -8.38 19.69 9.23
C GLN A 55 -8.41 19.74 7.69
N THR A 56 -8.08 18.62 7.04
CA THR A 56 -8.69 18.28 5.76
C THR A 56 -9.66 17.14 6.04
N THR A 57 -10.94 17.43 5.89
CA THR A 57 -12.07 16.54 6.21
C THR A 57 -11.97 15.22 5.47
N SER A 58 -11.33 14.25 6.13
CA SER A 58 -11.66 12.83 6.04
C SER A 58 -13.04 12.65 6.66
N SER A 59 -14.05 12.36 5.85
CA SER A 59 -15.24 11.64 6.34
C SER A 59 -15.12 10.17 5.96
N ASN A 60 -15.36 9.34 6.97
CA ASN A 60 -15.34 7.88 6.97
C ASN A 60 -16.06 7.21 5.78
N PRO A 61 -15.72 5.94 5.48
CA PRO A 61 -16.55 5.08 4.64
C PRO A 61 -17.78 4.68 5.45
N GLY A 62 -18.87 5.43 5.32
CA GLY A 62 -20.10 5.11 6.04
C GLY A 62 -21.07 6.28 6.17
N THR A 63 -21.54 6.83 5.06
CA THR A 63 -22.81 7.57 4.99
C THR A 63 -23.29 7.64 3.55
N THR A 64 -24.47 7.07 3.31
CA THR A 64 -25.31 7.29 2.13
C THR A 64 -25.62 8.78 1.99
N GLY A 65 -25.19 9.43 0.90
CA GLY A 65 -25.58 10.81 0.58
C GLY A 65 -24.67 11.53 -0.43
N GLY A 66 -25.13 11.62 -1.68
CA GLY A 66 -24.89 12.77 -2.58
C GLY A 66 -23.46 13.14 -2.98
N GLY A 67 -22.82 12.37 -3.87
CA GLY A 67 -21.58 12.79 -4.53
C GLY A 67 -21.79 13.96 -5.50
N SER A 68 -21.01 15.02 -5.40
CA SER A 68 -21.18 16.24 -6.22
C SER A 68 -20.60 16.05 -7.64
N ALA A 69 -20.85 16.98 -8.58
CA ALA A 69 -20.21 16.95 -9.92
C ALA A 69 -18.66 16.89 -9.84
N THR A 70 -18.10 17.32 -8.70
CA THR A 70 -16.69 17.15 -8.33
C THR A 70 -16.23 15.70 -8.35
N ASP A 71 -17.09 14.72 -8.02
CA ASP A 71 -16.63 13.34 -7.85
C ASP A 71 -16.40 12.65 -9.20
N SER A 72 -17.21 12.97 -10.21
CA SER A 72 -16.94 12.56 -11.59
C SER A 72 -15.73 13.28 -12.17
N ASP A 73 -15.59 14.58 -11.93
CA ASP A 73 -14.45 15.36 -12.42
C ASP A 73 -13.13 14.91 -11.77
N ASN A 74 -13.13 14.61 -10.47
CA ASN A 74 -11.99 14.02 -9.76
C ASN A 74 -11.60 12.65 -10.35
N ALA A 75 -12.60 11.82 -10.72
CA ALA A 75 -12.34 10.53 -11.37
C ALA A 75 -11.71 10.69 -12.75
N ILE A 76 -12.12 11.71 -13.52
CA ILE A 76 -11.51 12.06 -14.80
C ILE A 76 -10.05 12.51 -14.62
N GLU A 77 -9.76 13.30 -13.59
CA GLU A 77 -8.41 13.79 -13.28
C GLU A 77 -7.41 12.66 -12.97
N VAL A 78 -7.87 11.57 -12.35
CA VAL A 78 -7.03 10.39 -12.05
C VAL A 78 -7.04 9.34 -13.16
N GLY A 79 -7.75 9.57 -14.26
CA GLY A 79 -7.85 8.66 -15.40
C GLY A 79 -8.80 7.47 -15.20
N ASP A 80 -9.62 7.46 -14.14
CA ASP A 80 -10.64 6.43 -13.91
C ASP A 80 -11.94 6.77 -14.64
N TYR A 81 -11.88 6.67 -15.98
CA TYR A 81 -12.98 7.06 -16.85
C TYR A 81 -14.24 6.18 -16.70
N ALA A 82 -14.08 4.91 -16.32
CA ALA A 82 -15.20 4.01 -16.10
C ALA A 82 -16.01 4.44 -14.86
N ARG A 83 -15.32 4.79 -13.77
CA ARG A 83 -15.96 5.37 -12.59
C ARG A 83 -16.57 6.72 -12.89
N ALA A 84 -15.87 7.59 -13.61
CA ALA A 84 -16.38 8.90 -13.99
C ALA A 84 -17.72 8.80 -14.75
N GLU A 85 -17.80 7.90 -15.74
CA GLU A 85 -19.02 7.63 -16.49
C GLU A 85 -20.15 7.15 -15.56
N SER A 86 -19.87 6.17 -14.70
CA SER A 86 -20.87 5.63 -13.77
C SER A 86 -21.41 6.70 -12.82
N VAL A 87 -20.53 7.52 -12.25
CA VAL A 87 -20.90 8.58 -11.30
C VAL A 87 -21.74 9.65 -11.99
N ALA A 88 -21.29 10.13 -13.16
CA ALA A 88 -22.03 11.14 -13.92
C ALA A 88 -23.41 10.64 -14.35
N ALA A 89 -23.50 9.40 -14.87
CA ALA A 89 -24.76 8.79 -15.30
C ALA A 89 -25.75 8.60 -14.15
N GLU A 90 -25.27 8.21 -12.97
CA GLU A 90 -26.14 8.08 -11.79
C GLU A 90 -26.67 9.44 -11.34
N ARG A 91 -25.82 10.47 -11.33
CA ARG A 91 -26.20 11.82 -10.91
C ARG A 91 -27.21 12.47 -11.84
N LEU A 92 -27.13 12.21 -13.14
CA LEU A 92 -28.09 12.68 -14.15
C LEU A 92 -29.51 12.13 -13.93
N LYS A 93 -29.70 11.06 -13.15
CA LYS A 93 -31.03 10.60 -12.76
C LYS A 93 -31.71 11.56 -11.79
N THR A 94 -30.93 12.23 -10.95
CA THR A 94 -31.41 13.11 -9.87
C THR A 94 -31.28 14.60 -10.17
N VAL A 95 -30.31 14.99 -10.99
CA VAL A 95 -30.03 16.40 -11.32
C VAL A 95 -30.53 16.67 -12.73
N GLN A 96 -31.55 17.51 -12.84
CA GLN A 96 -32.13 17.95 -14.11
C GLN A 96 -32.28 19.48 -14.10
N GLY A 97 -31.97 20.11 -15.24
CA GLY A 97 -32.03 21.54 -15.49
C GLY A 97 -30.75 22.31 -15.14
N GLY A 98 -30.51 23.37 -15.91
CA GLY A 98 -29.52 24.40 -15.61
C GLY A 98 -28.06 23.97 -15.75
N VAL A 99 -27.18 24.75 -15.10
CA VAL A 99 -25.71 24.66 -15.22
C VAL A 99 -25.16 23.34 -14.68
N ALA A 100 -25.77 22.78 -13.62
CA ALA A 100 -25.31 21.55 -13.00
C ALA A 100 -25.49 20.32 -13.89
N GLU A 101 -26.62 20.22 -14.60
CA GLU A 101 -26.83 19.15 -15.57
C GLU A 101 -25.88 19.29 -16.77
N ILE A 102 -25.65 20.51 -17.26
CA ILE A 102 -24.68 20.78 -18.33
C ILE A 102 -23.29 20.26 -17.95
N ALA A 103 -22.80 20.59 -16.75
CA ALA A 103 -21.50 20.14 -16.27
C ALA A 103 -21.41 18.61 -16.19
N LEU A 104 -22.42 17.94 -15.61
CA LEU A 104 -22.46 16.48 -15.51
C LEU A 104 -22.48 15.80 -16.89
N ARG A 105 -23.20 16.37 -17.86
CA ARG A 105 -23.22 15.85 -19.24
C ARG A 105 -21.86 16.00 -19.92
N LEU A 106 -21.15 17.11 -19.70
CA LEU A 106 -19.77 17.28 -20.20
C LEU A 106 -18.82 16.26 -19.56
N SER A 107 -18.87 16.05 -18.24
CA SER A 107 -18.08 15.00 -17.57
C SER A 107 -18.38 13.60 -18.16
N LEU A 108 -19.65 13.32 -18.46
CA LEU A 108 -20.06 12.06 -19.10
C LEU A 108 -19.51 11.93 -20.53
N ILE A 109 -19.54 13.01 -21.32
CA ILE A 109 -18.99 13.06 -22.68
C ILE A 109 -17.49 12.76 -22.63
N GLU A 110 -16.74 13.44 -21.77
CA GLU A 110 -15.30 13.24 -21.61
C GLU A 110 -14.99 11.80 -21.19
N ALA A 111 -15.65 11.29 -20.16
CA ALA A 111 -15.46 9.93 -19.68
C ALA A 111 -15.68 8.87 -20.77
N ARG A 112 -16.68 9.08 -21.64
CA ARG A 112 -16.96 8.18 -22.77
C ARG A 112 -15.97 8.35 -23.93
N MET A 113 -15.57 9.58 -24.22
CA MET A 113 -14.59 9.92 -25.24
C MET A 113 -13.25 9.21 -24.97
N TRP A 114 -12.76 9.28 -23.72
CA TRP A 114 -11.50 8.63 -23.33
C TRP A 114 -11.58 7.10 -23.26
N GLN A 115 -12.79 6.53 -23.17
CA GLN A 115 -13.02 5.09 -23.32
C GLN A 115 -13.22 4.66 -24.79
N GLY A 116 -13.17 5.59 -25.75
CA GLY A 116 -13.40 5.30 -27.17
C GLY A 116 -14.86 5.08 -27.57
N LYS A 117 -15.82 5.45 -26.71
CA LYS A 117 -17.27 5.28 -26.94
C LYS A 117 -17.86 6.46 -27.71
N PHE A 118 -17.45 6.64 -28.97
CA PHE A 118 -17.78 7.83 -29.76
C PHE A 118 -19.22 7.86 -30.31
N GLN A 119 -19.95 6.73 -30.33
CA GLN A 119 -21.23 6.62 -31.04
C GLN A 119 -22.33 7.50 -30.44
N THR A 120 -22.27 7.76 -29.12
CA THR A 120 -23.30 8.50 -28.40
C THR A 120 -22.98 9.99 -28.20
N LEU A 121 -21.72 10.39 -28.41
CA LEU A 121 -21.25 11.74 -28.09
C LEU A 121 -21.92 12.85 -28.91
N PRO A 122 -22.14 12.71 -30.24
CA PRO A 122 -22.80 13.76 -31.03
C PRO A 122 -24.23 14.04 -30.58
N LYS A 123 -24.93 13.04 -30.02
CA LYS A 123 -26.27 13.23 -29.47
C LYS A 123 -26.22 14.00 -28.15
N GLU A 124 -25.32 13.62 -27.25
CA GLU A 124 -25.12 14.30 -25.98
C GLU A 124 -24.68 15.75 -26.17
N LEU A 125 -23.74 16.03 -27.09
CA LEU A 125 -23.34 17.39 -27.44
C LEU A 125 -24.50 18.26 -27.94
N LYS A 126 -25.41 17.70 -28.76
CA LYS A 126 -26.61 18.43 -29.22
C LYS A 126 -27.54 18.78 -28.06
N ILE A 127 -27.68 17.89 -27.08
CA ILE A 127 -28.46 18.15 -25.86
C ILE A 127 -27.82 19.30 -25.09
N VAL A 128 -26.51 19.21 -24.82
CA VAL A 128 -25.75 20.25 -24.10
C VAL A 128 -25.85 21.60 -24.83
N SER A 129 -25.69 21.63 -26.16
CA SER A 129 -25.84 22.83 -26.98
C SER A 129 -27.23 23.47 -26.83
N SER A 130 -28.30 22.67 -26.87
CA SER A 130 -29.67 23.15 -26.66
C SER A 130 -29.90 23.68 -25.24
N MET A 131 -29.23 23.10 -24.25
CA MET A 131 -29.32 23.57 -22.86
C MET A 131 -28.55 24.87 -22.65
N LEU A 132 -27.35 25.00 -23.23
CA LEU A 132 -26.54 26.21 -23.18
C LEU A 132 -27.28 27.42 -23.74
N SER A 133 -28.03 27.26 -24.85
CA SER A 133 -28.80 28.37 -25.43
C SER A 133 -30.01 28.81 -24.61
N LYS A 134 -30.52 27.93 -23.73
CA LYS A 134 -31.68 28.21 -22.87
C LYS A 134 -31.30 28.65 -21.46
N THR A 135 -30.06 28.40 -21.05
CA THR A 135 -29.57 28.65 -19.69
C THR A 135 -28.90 30.02 -19.63
N GLN A 136 -29.36 30.89 -18.73
CA GLN A 136 -28.72 32.18 -18.47
C GLN A 136 -27.56 32.03 -17.47
N ASN A 137 -26.63 33.00 -17.46
CA ASN A 137 -25.49 33.06 -16.53
C ASN A 137 -24.55 31.83 -16.58
N VAL A 138 -24.36 31.25 -17.76
CA VAL A 138 -23.35 30.21 -17.95
C VAL A 138 -21.96 30.81 -17.87
N SER A 139 -21.06 30.22 -17.08
CA SER A 139 -19.69 30.72 -16.93
C SER A 139 -18.90 30.55 -18.24
N PRO A 140 -17.98 31.48 -18.57
CA PRO A 140 -17.13 31.33 -19.75
C PRO A 140 -16.29 30.05 -19.72
N ASN A 141 -15.86 29.59 -18.53
CA ASN A 141 -15.16 28.31 -18.37
C ASN A 141 -15.98 27.11 -18.82
N LEU A 142 -17.30 27.11 -18.56
CA LEU A 142 -18.16 25.99 -18.95
C LEU A 142 -18.46 26.00 -20.45
N ILE A 143 -18.60 27.20 -21.04
CA ILE A 143 -18.71 27.36 -22.50
C ILE A 143 -17.42 26.87 -23.19
N ALA A 144 -16.26 27.26 -22.65
CA ALA A 144 -14.97 26.80 -23.16
C ALA A 144 -14.81 25.28 -23.10
N ARG A 145 -15.16 24.64 -21.97
CA ARG A 145 -15.16 23.17 -21.83
C ARG A 145 -16.02 22.49 -22.90
N TYR A 146 -17.23 23.00 -23.14
CA TYR A 146 -18.10 22.48 -24.20
C TYR A 146 -17.48 22.62 -25.60
N LEU A 147 -16.89 23.78 -25.91
CA LEU A 147 -16.27 24.03 -27.22
C LEU A 147 -15.02 23.17 -27.44
N ASP A 148 -14.24 22.93 -26.39
CA ASP A 148 -13.09 22.02 -26.40
C ASP A 148 -13.52 20.58 -26.68
N ASP A 149 -14.52 20.06 -25.94
CA ASP A 149 -15.09 18.73 -26.18
C ASP A 149 -15.67 18.60 -27.60
N GLN A 150 -16.34 19.66 -28.08
CA GLN A 150 -16.88 19.72 -29.42
C GLN A 150 -15.78 19.69 -30.49
N SER A 151 -14.66 20.38 -30.24
CA SER A 151 -13.49 20.38 -31.12
C SER A 151 -12.92 18.97 -31.27
N TRP A 152 -12.69 18.25 -30.15
CA TRP A 152 -12.19 16.87 -30.18
C TRP A 152 -13.11 15.95 -30.98
N ILE A 153 -14.41 16.02 -30.74
CA ILE A 153 -15.39 15.17 -31.42
C ILE A 153 -15.49 15.51 -32.91
N THR A 154 -15.38 16.79 -33.27
CA THR A 154 -15.40 17.26 -34.67
C THR A 154 -14.14 16.84 -35.42
N GLN A 155 -12.97 16.89 -34.77
CA GLN A 155 -11.70 16.39 -35.32
C GLN A 155 -11.80 14.89 -35.63
N ILE A 156 -12.32 14.09 -34.69
CA ILE A 156 -12.54 12.65 -34.89
C ILE A 156 -13.56 12.39 -36.01
N GLY A 157 -14.55 13.27 -36.15
CA GLY A 157 -15.53 13.27 -37.23
C GLY A 157 -14.97 13.62 -38.62
N GLY A 158 -13.70 14.00 -38.73
CA GLY A 158 -13.02 14.28 -39.99
C GLY A 158 -13.11 15.72 -40.48
N ASP A 159 -13.50 16.68 -39.62
CA ASP A 159 -13.53 18.11 -39.96
C ASP A 159 -12.54 18.91 -39.08
N PRO A 160 -11.22 18.83 -39.38
CA PRO A 160 -10.20 19.49 -38.57
C PRO A 160 -10.26 21.03 -38.65
N VAL A 161 -10.80 21.60 -39.73
CA VAL A 161 -10.93 23.07 -39.88
C VAL A 161 -11.97 23.60 -38.90
N LYS A 162 -13.11 22.92 -38.78
CA LYS A 162 -14.12 23.28 -37.81
C LYS A 162 -13.66 23.03 -36.37
N ALA A 163 -12.93 21.95 -36.12
CA ALA A 163 -12.31 21.69 -34.82
C ALA A 163 -11.35 22.83 -34.42
N GLU A 164 -10.50 23.28 -35.36
CA GLU A 164 -9.58 24.40 -35.11
C GLU A 164 -10.32 25.68 -34.70
N ALA A 165 -11.40 26.04 -35.40
CA ALA A 165 -12.21 27.20 -35.06
C ALA A 165 -12.84 27.09 -33.66
N GLN A 166 -13.33 25.91 -33.30
CA GLN A 166 -13.92 25.62 -31.98
C GLN A 166 -12.87 25.69 -30.86
N ALA A 167 -11.67 25.14 -31.08
CA ALA A 167 -10.57 25.21 -30.11
C ALA A 167 -10.11 26.66 -29.87
N ARG A 168 -10.04 27.49 -30.93
CA ARG A 168 -9.73 28.93 -30.79
C ARG A 168 -10.79 29.65 -29.96
N GLU A 169 -12.07 29.40 -30.24
CA GLU A 169 -13.18 30.00 -29.49
C GLU A 169 -13.15 29.56 -28.01
N ALA A 170 -12.84 28.29 -27.72
CA ALA A 170 -12.66 27.79 -26.36
C ALA A 170 -11.56 28.56 -25.60
N ILE A 171 -10.39 28.74 -26.24
CA ILE A 171 -9.26 29.50 -25.68
C ILE A 171 -9.65 30.95 -25.40
N ASP A 172 -10.40 31.60 -26.29
CA ASP A 172 -10.89 32.97 -26.08
C ASP A 172 -11.83 33.07 -24.88
N HIS A 173 -12.69 32.07 -24.67
CA HIS A 173 -13.57 32.00 -23.50
C HIS A 173 -12.78 31.78 -22.19
N TRP A 174 -11.79 30.89 -22.21
CA TRP A 174 -10.89 30.70 -21.07
C TRP A 174 -10.07 31.97 -20.77
N LYS A 175 -9.53 32.67 -21.76
CA LYS A 175 -8.80 33.93 -21.56
C LYS A 175 -9.67 35.06 -20.98
N LYS A 176 -10.97 35.06 -21.25
CA LYS A 176 -11.93 36.06 -20.72
C LYS A 176 -12.45 35.74 -19.33
N ALA A 177 -12.31 34.50 -18.84
CA ALA A 177 -12.75 34.14 -17.51
C ALA A 177 -11.86 34.76 -16.43
N GLN A 178 -12.47 35.23 -15.34
CA GLN A 178 -11.74 35.86 -14.23
C GLN A 178 -10.83 34.89 -13.47
N GLN A 179 -11.20 33.60 -13.46
CA GLN A 179 -10.47 32.53 -12.79
C GLN A 179 -10.49 31.30 -13.69
N THR A 180 -9.42 31.09 -14.44
CA THR A 180 -9.24 29.89 -15.26
C THR A 180 -8.09 29.07 -14.71
N ASP A 181 -8.33 27.77 -14.55
CA ASP A 181 -7.26 26.84 -14.24
C ASP A 181 -6.27 26.84 -15.41
N VAL A 182 -5.02 27.18 -15.12
CA VAL A 182 -3.94 27.21 -16.11
C VAL A 182 -3.81 25.85 -16.82
N SER A 183 -4.13 24.76 -16.13
CA SER A 183 -4.11 23.41 -16.68
C SER A 183 -5.12 23.22 -17.82
N PHE A 184 -6.34 23.77 -17.68
CA PHE A 184 -7.36 23.70 -18.73
C PHE A 184 -6.99 24.58 -19.93
N LEU A 185 -6.55 25.82 -19.67
CA LEU A 185 -6.13 26.73 -20.73
C LEU A 185 -4.94 26.17 -21.53
N CYS A 186 -3.91 25.66 -20.85
CA CYS A 186 -2.78 25.02 -21.52
C CYS A 186 -3.20 23.76 -22.30
N GLY A 187 -4.10 22.93 -21.74
CA GLY A 187 -4.63 21.76 -22.45
C GLY A 187 -5.32 22.12 -23.76
N GLY A 188 -6.13 23.19 -23.76
CA GLY A 188 -6.78 23.71 -24.97
C GLY A 188 -5.81 24.30 -25.99
N ILE A 189 -4.82 25.08 -25.52
CA ILE A 189 -3.75 25.61 -26.37
C ILE A 189 -2.97 24.47 -27.03
N ASP A 190 -2.68 23.42 -26.28
CA ASP A 190 -1.96 22.25 -26.77
C ASP A 190 -2.76 21.48 -27.83
N HIS A 191 -4.08 21.39 -27.65
CA HIS A 191 -4.99 20.78 -28.63
C HIS A 191 -5.03 21.60 -29.93
N LEU A 192 -5.16 22.93 -29.83
CA LEU A 192 -5.11 23.81 -30.99
C LEU A 192 -3.77 23.70 -31.73
N ALA A 193 -2.65 23.68 -30.99
CA ALA A 193 -1.33 23.51 -31.58
C ALA A 193 -1.20 22.17 -32.32
N GLN A 194 -1.78 21.09 -31.78
CA GLN A 194 -1.81 19.78 -32.44
C GLN A 194 -2.66 19.79 -33.72
N LEU A 195 -3.83 20.44 -33.71
CA LEU A 195 -4.66 20.61 -34.91
C LEU A 195 -3.90 21.37 -36.03
N LEU A 196 -3.14 22.39 -35.66
CA LEU A 196 -2.31 23.16 -36.58
C LEU A 196 -1.12 22.33 -37.10
N GLU A 197 -0.51 21.52 -36.24
CA GLU A 197 0.55 20.58 -36.62
C GLU A 197 0.05 19.55 -37.65
N ASP A 198 -1.13 18.96 -37.42
CA ASP A 198 -1.75 17.99 -38.33
C ASP A 198 -2.05 18.61 -39.71
N ARG A 199 -2.30 19.92 -39.75
CA ARG A 199 -2.49 20.71 -40.99
C ARG A 199 -1.16 21.13 -41.65
N GLY A 200 -0.02 20.91 -40.99
CA GLY A 200 1.32 21.33 -41.46
C GLY A 200 1.65 22.80 -41.16
N ALA A 201 0.84 23.51 -40.37
CA ALA A 201 1.05 24.90 -39.98
C ALA A 201 2.04 25.01 -38.80
N PHE A 202 3.25 24.46 -38.95
CA PHE A 202 4.21 24.31 -37.85
C PHE A 202 4.64 25.63 -37.20
N ALA A 203 4.82 26.70 -37.98
CA ALA A 203 5.19 28.01 -37.43
C ALA A 203 4.11 28.59 -36.51
N GLU A 204 2.84 28.30 -36.78
CA GLU A 204 1.73 28.75 -35.95
C GLU A 204 1.57 27.86 -34.70
N ALA A 205 1.66 26.53 -34.86
CA ALA A 205 1.68 25.60 -33.74
C ALA A 205 2.79 25.93 -32.72
N ALA A 206 3.96 26.36 -33.20
CA ALA A 206 5.09 26.74 -32.35
C ALA A 206 4.76 27.91 -31.43
N LYS A 207 4.02 28.92 -31.92
CA LYS A 207 3.60 30.07 -31.12
C LYS A 207 2.67 29.65 -29.98
N TRP A 208 1.74 28.75 -30.27
CA TRP A 208 0.81 28.22 -29.27
C TRP A 208 1.53 27.37 -28.22
N TYR A 209 2.44 26.46 -28.61
CA TYR A 209 3.23 25.72 -27.62
C TYR A 209 4.17 26.63 -26.79
N GLN A 210 4.69 27.72 -27.36
CA GLN A 210 5.44 28.72 -26.60
C GLN A 210 4.57 29.46 -25.58
N GLU A 211 3.32 29.79 -25.93
CA GLU A 211 2.36 30.37 -24.99
C GLU A 211 2.04 29.40 -23.84
N SER A 212 1.79 28.12 -24.15
CA SER A 212 1.57 27.05 -23.16
C SER A 212 2.78 26.89 -22.23
N LEU A 213 4.00 26.91 -22.77
CA LEU A 213 5.24 26.88 -21.99
C LEU A 213 5.36 28.08 -21.05
N ALA A 214 5.04 29.29 -21.51
CA ALA A 214 5.09 30.50 -20.69
C ALA A 214 4.06 30.45 -19.54
N LEU A 215 2.85 29.95 -19.82
CA LEU A 215 1.80 29.77 -18.82
C LEU A 215 2.21 28.74 -17.75
N HIS A 216 2.70 27.57 -18.15
CA HIS A 216 3.20 26.57 -17.21
C HIS A 216 4.40 27.06 -16.40
N SER A 217 5.34 27.78 -17.05
CA SER A 217 6.50 28.34 -16.38
C SER A 217 6.12 29.40 -15.34
N LYS A 218 5.10 30.21 -15.62
CA LYS A 218 4.57 31.20 -14.67
C LYS A 218 3.84 30.55 -13.49
N ALA A 219 3.06 29.50 -13.75
CA ALA A 219 2.22 28.87 -12.73
C ALA A 219 2.99 27.91 -11.81
N GLN A 220 3.92 27.13 -12.36
CA GLN A 220 4.61 26.02 -11.66
C GLN A 220 6.14 26.18 -11.62
N GLY A 221 6.66 27.25 -12.22
CA GLY A 221 8.09 27.49 -12.36
C GLY A 221 8.67 26.91 -13.68
N PRO A 222 9.77 27.49 -14.18
CA PRO A 222 10.38 27.11 -15.46
C PRO A 222 11.05 25.73 -15.46
N ARG A 223 11.28 25.14 -14.28
CA ARG A 223 11.81 23.78 -14.09
C ARG A 223 10.74 22.76 -13.68
N SER A 224 9.47 23.05 -13.97
CA SER A 224 8.37 22.10 -13.75
C SER A 224 8.36 21.01 -14.83
N VAL A 225 7.82 19.82 -14.48
CA VAL A 225 7.61 18.73 -15.45
C VAL A 225 6.66 19.19 -16.57
N ALA A 226 5.67 20.04 -16.26
CA ALA A 226 4.77 20.61 -17.25
C ALA A 226 5.52 21.49 -18.27
N ALA A 227 6.44 22.36 -17.82
CA ALA A 227 7.29 23.14 -18.71
C ALA A 227 8.19 22.25 -19.58
N ALA A 228 8.79 21.20 -19.00
CA ALA A 228 9.59 20.24 -19.76
C ALA A 228 8.78 19.51 -20.85
N ASN A 229 7.53 19.14 -20.57
CA ASN A 229 6.65 18.53 -21.58
C ASN A 229 6.37 19.49 -22.75
N GLN A 230 6.19 20.78 -22.49
CA GLN A 230 6.02 21.76 -23.57
C GLN A 230 7.29 21.96 -24.40
N MET A 231 8.47 21.92 -23.76
CA MET A 231 9.75 21.93 -24.47
C MET A 231 9.89 20.73 -25.41
N GLU A 232 9.45 19.54 -25.00
CA GLU A 232 9.43 18.35 -25.88
C GLU A 232 8.52 18.53 -27.10
N LYS A 233 7.34 19.15 -26.93
CA LYS A 233 6.43 19.45 -28.06
C LYS A 233 7.07 20.42 -29.04
N LEU A 234 7.72 21.48 -28.53
CA LEU A 234 8.50 22.40 -29.37
C LEU A 234 9.67 21.72 -30.06
N GLY A 235 10.36 20.79 -29.38
CA GLY A 235 11.42 19.97 -29.97
C GLY A 235 10.92 19.08 -31.09
N ALA A 236 9.77 18.42 -30.90
CA ALA A 236 9.13 17.58 -31.92
C ALA A 236 8.76 18.39 -33.16
N LEU A 237 8.20 19.58 -32.94
CA LEU A 237 7.82 20.48 -34.01
C LEU A 237 9.03 21.02 -34.78
N ALA A 238 10.11 21.37 -34.07
CA ALA A 238 11.37 21.78 -34.68
C ALA A 238 11.98 20.65 -35.53
N PHE A 239 11.92 19.41 -35.04
CA PHE A 239 12.39 18.24 -35.77
C PHE A 239 11.59 18.01 -37.06
N ARG A 240 10.24 18.04 -36.98
CA ARG A 240 9.36 17.92 -38.15
C ARG A 240 9.55 19.06 -39.16
N SER A 241 9.93 20.24 -38.69
CA SER A 241 10.26 21.41 -39.53
C SER A 241 11.69 21.38 -40.09
N GLY A 242 12.46 20.31 -39.85
CA GLY A 242 13.83 20.14 -40.35
C GLY A 242 14.92 20.83 -39.51
N ASN A 243 14.58 21.49 -38.41
CA ASN A 243 15.54 22.14 -37.52
C ASN A 243 16.01 21.20 -36.41
N GLN A 244 16.93 20.30 -36.76
CA GLN A 244 17.47 19.29 -35.85
C GLN A 244 18.24 19.90 -34.67
N ALA A 245 18.96 21.00 -34.88
CA ALA A 245 19.74 21.65 -33.83
C ALA A 245 18.82 22.23 -32.72
N LEU A 246 17.72 22.89 -33.11
CA LEU A 246 16.74 23.38 -32.14
C LEU A 246 16.02 22.21 -31.44
N ALA A 247 15.69 21.16 -32.17
CA ALA A 247 15.06 19.96 -31.59
C ALA A 247 15.94 19.31 -30.53
N GLN A 248 17.22 19.07 -30.84
CA GLN A 248 18.19 18.49 -29.92
C GLN A 248 18.31 19.32 -28.64
N LYS A 249 18.40 20.65 -28.78
CA LYS A 249 18.46 21.55 -27.63
C LYS A 249 17.21 21.44 -26.76
N MET A 250 16.02 21.52 -27.36
CA MET A 250 14.74 21.45 -26.63
C MET A 250 14.58 20.12 -25.89
N TYR A 251 14.94 19.01 -26.52
CA TYR A 251 14.91 17.69 -25.88
C TYR A 251 15.94 17.56 -24.75
N ALA A 252 17.15 18.08 -24.92
CA ALA A 252 18.17 18.06 -23.88
C ALA A 252 17.76 18.90 -22.66
N ASP A 253 17.21 20.09 -22.87
CA ASP A 253 16.72 20.98 -21.81
C ASP A 253 15.55 20.31 -21.05
N ALA A 254 14.60 19.71 -21.77
CA ALA A 254 13.49 18.97 -21.16
C ALA A 254 13.95 17.76 -20.34
N LEU A 255 14.90 16.97 -20.88
CA LEU A 255 15.47 15.82 -20.20
C LEU A 255 16.16 16.23 -18.91
N SER A 256 16.98 17.28 -18.95
CA SER A 256 17.69 17.79 -17.77
C SER A 256 16.72 18.18 -16.64
N ILE A 257 15.59 18.82 -16.98
CA ILE A 257 14.54 19.16 -16.01
C ILE A 257 13.87 17.89 -15.45
N LYS A 258 13.55 16.92 -16.30
CA LYS A 258 12.93 15.65 -15.88
C LYS A 258 13.86 14.80 -15.02
N GLU A 259 15.15 14.79 -15.30
CA GLU A 259 16.16 14.10 -14.50
C GLU A 259 16.38 14.80 -13.15
N GLY A 260 16.47 16.13 -13.14
CA GLY A 260 16.57 16.92 -11.91
C GLY A 260 15.35 16.74 -11.01
N THR A 261 14.14 16.73 -11.58
CA THR A 261 12.90 16.45 -10.82
C THR A 261 12.82 14.99 -10.38
N ARG A 262 13.25 14.03 -11.20
CA ARG A 262 13.35 12.62 -10.82
C ARG A 262 14.32 12.39 -9.66
N SER A 263 15.42 13.14 -9.56
CA SER A 263 16.31 13.09 -8.38
C SER A 263 15.57 13.47 -7.09
N VAL A 264 14.63 14.43 -7.15
CA VAL A 264 13.80 14.83 -6.00
C VAL A 264 12.78 13.75 -5.64
N PHE A 265 12.28 13.00 -6.63
CA PHE A 265 11.38 11.87 -6.41
C PHE A 265 12.10 10.54 -6.19
N GLN A 266 13.43 10.45 -6.35
CA GLN A 266 14.19 9.20 -6.21
C GLN A 266 14.14 8.66 -4.78
N GLN A 267 13.97 9.54 -3.80
CA GLN A 267 13.73 9.18 -2.40
C GLN A 267 12.31 8.60 -2.14
N PHE A 268 11.35 8.85 -3.03
CA PHE A 268 9.95 8.43 -2.92
C PHE A 268 9.53 7.39 -3.97
N ALA A 269 10.34 7.20 -5.02
CA ALA A 269 10.15 6.13 -5.97
C ALA A 269 10.47 4.81 -5.25
N PRO A 270 9.61 3.78 -5.31
CA PRO A 270 10.05 2.44 -4.93
C PRO A 270 11.28 2.15 -5.78
N GLN A 271 12.44 1.93 -5.13
CA GLN A 271 13.63 1.56 -5.87
C GLN A 271 13.27 0.37 -6.73
N ARG A 272 13.47 0.47 -8.05
CA ARG A 272 13.26 -0.69 -8.93
C ARG A 272 14.18 -1.77 -8.38
N ALA A 273 13.66 -2.99 -8.23
CA ALA A 273 14.46 -4.13 -7.79
C ALA A 273 15.76 -4.27 -8.62
N GLU A 274 15.74 -3.79 -9.86
CA GLU A 274 16.85 -3.79 -10.83
C GLU A 274 18.06 -2.92 -10.42
N ASP A 275 17.91 -1.93 -9.55
CA ASP A 275 19.04 -1.09 -9.07
C ASP A 275 19.70 -1.64 -7.78
N ALA A 276 19.09 -2.66 -7.16
CA ALA A 276 19.62 -3.31 -5.98
C ALA A 276 20.61 -4.43 -6.38
N VAL A 277 21.83 -4.39 -5.84
CA VAL A 277 22.80 -5.46 -6.08
C VAL A 277 22.36 -6.71 -5.32
N PHE A 278 22.05 -7.79 -6.03
CA PHE A 278 21.68 -9.07 -5.42
C PHE A 278 22.89 -9.97 -5.21
N TYR A 279 23.09 -10.40 -3.98
CA TYR A 279 24.01 -11.49 -3.65
C TYR A 279 23.19 -12.73 -3.33
N ARG A 280 23.07 -13.62 -4.31
CA ARG A 280 22.35 -14.90 -4.17
C ARG A 280 23.28 -15.97 -3.60
N PHE A 281 22.79 -16.73 -2.62
CA PHE A 281 23.45 -17.94 -2.15
C PHE A 281 23.49 -18.98 -3.28
N LEU A 282 24.69 -19.42 -3.64
CA LEU A 282 24.92 -20.49 -4.60
C LEU A 282 25.82 -21.55 -3.96
N PRO A 283 25.35 -22.80 -3.81
CA PRO A 283 26.18 -23.88 -3.27
C PRO A 283 27.49 -24.03 -4.05
N GLY A 284 28.62 -24.02 -3.33
CA GLY A 284 29.96 -24.17 -3.92
C GLY A 284 30.61 -22.89 -4.46
N ALA A 285 29.93 -21.74 -4.38
CA ALA A 285 30.57 -20.46 -4.71
C ALA A 285 31.64 -20.10 -3.66
N PRO A 286 32.77 -19.46 -4.05
CA PRO A 286 33.89 -19.18 -3.14
C PRO A 286 33.52 -18.23 -1.99
N ASN A 287 32.45 -17.46 -2.17
CA ASN A 287 31.94 -16.49 -1.23
C ASN A 287 30.68 -16.97 -0.48
N ALA A 288 30.32 -18.25 -0.63
CA ALA A 288 29.15 -18.86 -0.01
C ALA A 288 29.51 -20.18 0.68
N SER A 289 29.04 -20.38 1.92
CA SER A 289 29.23 -21.64 2.64
C SER A 289 27.96 -22.08 3.34
N ARG A 290 27.79 -23.40 3.52
CA ARG A 290 26.68 -24.00 4.24
C ARG A 290 27.23 -24.78 5.41
N GLU A 291 26.71 -24.50 6.60
CA GLU A 291 27.10 -25.16 7.86
C GLU A 291 25.85 -25.69 8.55
N THR A 292 25.84 -26.98 8.88
CA THR A 292 24.76 -27.58 9.67
C THR A 292 25.27 -27.86 11.07
N ALA A 293 24.68 -27.20 12.06
CA ALA A 293 25.00 -27.37 13.47
C ALA A 293 23.70 -27.45 14.28
N ASP A 294 23.63 -28.37 15.24
CA ASP A 294 22.46 -28.59 16.11
C ASP A 294 21.14 -28.84 15.35
N GLY A 295 21.22 -29.49 14.19
CA GLY A 295 20.06 -29.73 13.32
C GLY A 295 19.56 -28.49 12.55
N VAL A 296 20.27 -27.36 12.64
CA VAL A 296 19.96 -26.12 11.93
C VAL A 296 20.99 -25.88 10.82
N THR A 297 20.52 -25.87 9.58
CA THR A 297 21.35 -25.53 8.41
C THR A 297 21.40 -24.02 8.24
N ARG A 298 22.60 -23.45 8.37
CA ARG A 298 22.92 -22.05 8.14
C ARG A 298 23.62 -21.88 6.80
N GLU A 299 23.15 -20.91 6.04
CA GLU A 299 23.77 -20.48 4.80
C GLU A 299 24.45 -19.14 5.01
N LYS A 300 25.67 -19.00 4.51
CA LYS A 300 26.52 -17.84 4.66
C LYS A 300 26.86 -17.28 3.30
N ILE A 301 26.76 -15.95 3.15
CA ILE A 301 27.26 -15.20 1.99
C ILE A 301 28.18 -14.11 2.53
N THR A 302 29.37 -13.98 1.93
CA THR A 302 30.26 -12.84 2.20
C THR A 302 30.48 -12.05 0.93
N ALA A 303 30.00 -10.82 0.88
CA ALA A 303 30.14 -9.97 -0.30
C ALA A 303 30.24 -8.49 0.10
N ASN A 304 31.05 -7.73 -0.62
CA ASN A 304 31.21 -6.28 -0.44
C ASN A 304 31.51 -5.86 1.01
N GLY A 305 32.41 -6.57 1.69
CA GLY A 305 32.75 -6.29 3.08
C GLY A 305 31.67 -6.66 4.10
N VAL A 306 30.60 -7.37 3.71
CA VAL A 306 29.52 -7.79 4.61
C VAL A 306 29.40 -9.31 4.59
N THR A 307 29.29 -9.92 5.76
CA THR A 307 28.93 -11.33 5.92
C THR A 307 27.52 -11.43 6.45
N VAL A 308 26.64 -12.10 5.69
CA VAL A 308 25.26 -12.41 6.10
C VAL A 308 25.12 -13.92 6.22
N GLU A 309 24.66 -14.37 7.38
CA GLU A 309 24.32 -15.77 7.66
C GLU A 309 22.83 -15.86 7.96
N ALA A 310 22.14 -16.81 7.34
CA ALA A 310 20.72 -17.03 7.51
C ALA A 310 20.39 -18.52 7.69
N ALA A 311 19.43 -18.81 8.56
CA ALA A 311 18.81 -20.12 8.69
C ALA A 311 17.31 -19.97 8.86
N LEU A 312 16.55 -20.91 8.30
CA LEU A 312 15.10 -20.91 8.35
C LEU A 312 14.59 -22.09 9.18
N LEU A 313 13.80 -21.79 10.21
CA LEU A 313 13.23 -22.76 11.13
C LEU A 313 11.72 -22.81 10.93
N THR A 314 11.24 -23.86 10.27
CA THR A 314 9.82 -24.11 9.97
C THR A 314 9.13 -24.97 11.03
N LYS A 315 9.89 -25.83 11.73
CA LYS A 315 9.41 -26.72 12.80
C LYS A 315 9.78 -26.18 14.20
N GLY A 316 9.21 -25.04 14.56
CA GLY A 316 9.30 -24.52 15.94
C GLY A 316 8.24 -25.15 16.85
N ALA A 317 8.59 -25.46 18.10
CA ALA A 317 7.64 -25.80 19.17
C ALA A 317 6.88 -24.57 19.70
N ASP A 318 6.73 -23.54 18.86
CA ASP A 318 6.08 -22.29 19.22
C ASP A 318 4.57 -22.43 19.12
N VAL A 319 3.88 -21.90 20.13
CA VAL A 319 2.42 -21.96 20.30
C VAL A 319 1.64 -21.43 19.08
N LEU A 320 2.30 -20.65 18.21
CA LEU A 320 1.69 -19.90 17.12
C LEU A 320 1.92 -20.44 15.71
N LYS A 321 2.73 -21.51 15.52
CA LYS A 321 3.00 -22.05 14.18
C LYS A 321 3.56 -20.99 13.22
N ASN A 322 4.53 -20.21 13.68
CA ASN A 322 5.23 -19.21 12.85
C ASN A 322 6.57 -19.76 12.36
N CYS A 323 7.08 -19.22 11.25
CA CYS A 323 8.44 -19.46 10.82
C CYS A 323 9.38 -18.45 11.48
N LYS A 324 10.53 -18.95 11.95
CA LYS A 324 11.62 -18.16 12.53
C LYS A 324 12.81 -18.18 11.58
N ALA A 325 13.21 -17.04 11.06
CA ALA A 325 14.45 -16.88 10.30
C ALA A 325 15.53 -16.30 11.21
N MET A 326 16.55 -17.09 11.52
CA MET A 326 17.72 -16.63 12.27
C MET A 326 18.68 -15.94 11.33
N VAL A 327 19.06 -14.70 11.66
CA VAL A 327 19.90 -13.86 10.82
C VAL A 327 21.07 -13.33 11.64
N ARG A 328 22.27 -13.41 11.08
CA ARG A 328 23.48 -12.82 11.63
C ARG A 328 24.16 -11.99 10.55
N ILE A 329 24.45 -10.75 10.86
CA ILE A 329 25.10 -9.81 9.93
C ILE A 329 26.37 -9.30 10.61
N THR A 330 27.48 -9.37 9.89
CA THR A 330 28.78 -8.84 10.32
C THR A 330 29.26 -7.84 9.29
N ASN A 331 29.61 -6.64 9.74
CA ASN A 331 30.23 -5.62 8.91
C ASN A 331 31.75 -5.79 8.98
N ASN A 332 32.35 -6.36 7.94
CA ASN A 332 33.80 -6.51 7.80
C ASN A 332 34.43 -5.32 7.04
N GLY A 333 33.65 -4.30 6.68
CA GLY A 333 34.12 -3.10 6.00
C GLY A 333 34.47 -1.97 6.97
N ASP A 334 35.02 -0.90 6.40
CA ASP A 334 35.55 0.26 7.16
C ASP A 334 34.50 1.36 7.39
N SER A 335 33.27 1.21 6.89
CA SER A 335 32.20 2.21 7.00
C SER A 335 30.93 1.63 7.66
N PRO A 336 30.16 2.42 8.42
CA PRO A 336 28.87 1.98 8.94
C PRO A 336 27.90 1.57 7.83
N ILE A 337 27.09 0.54 8.07
CA ILE A 337 26.10 0.05 7.11
C ILE A 337 24.70 -0.03 7.72
N SER A 338 23.69 0.37 6.95
CA SER A 338 22.30 0.23 7.34
C SER A 338 21.84 -1.21 7.18
N VAL A 339 21.30 -1.79 8.24
CA VAL A 339 20.74 -3.15 8.27
C VAL A 339 19.22 -3.03 8.21
N LEU A 340 18.59 -3.76 7.29
CA LEU A 340 17.15 -3.71 7.03
C LEU A 340 16.60 -2.29 6.76
N PRO A 341 17.21 -1.50 5.85
CA PRO A 341 16.65 -0.20 5.43
C PRO A 341 15.27 -0.36 4.78
N GLN A 342 14.99 -1.55 4.23
CA GLN A 342 13.70 -2.00 3.76
C GLN A 342 13.34 -3.29 4.51
N GLY A 343 12.04 -3.58 4.60
CA GLY A 343 11.54 -4.81 5.23
C GLY A 343 12.10 -6.06 4.53
N PRO A 344 12.52 -7.10 5.28
CA PRO A 344 12.98 -8.35 4.68
C PRO A 344 11.81 -9.21 4.20
N ASP A 345 11.95 -9.77 2.99
CA ASP A 345 10.90 -10.56 2.35
C ASP A 345 11.14 -12.07 2.51
N LEU A 346 10.07 -12.82 2.75
CA LEU A 346 10.06 -14.27 2.65
C LEU A 346 9.06 -14.70 1.57
N ILE A 347 9.58 -15.20 0.45
CA ILE A 347 8.78 -15.66 -0.68
C ILE A 347 8.67 -17.18 -0.59
N ILE A 348 7.48 -17.69 -0.31
CA ILE A 348 7.21 -19.12 -0.34
C ILE A 348 7.07 -19.53 -1.81
N LEU A 349 7.75 -20.61 -2.19
CA LEU A 349 7.71 -21.17 -3.55
C LEU A 349 6.81 -22.40 -3.61
N LYS A 350 6.84 -23.27 -2.59
CA LYS A 350 6.01 -24.47 -2.47
C LYS A 350 5.30 -24.52 -1.11
N PRO A 351 4.00 -24.86 -1.04
CA PRO A 351 3.16 -25.42 -2.10
C PRO A 351 2.57 -24.40 -3.08
N LYS A 352 2.47 -23.13 -2.69
CA LYS A 352 1.93 -22.05 -3.52
C LYS A 352 2.82 -20.82 -3.42
N ILE A 353 3.07 -20.17 -4.56
CA ILE A 353 3.84 -18.92 -4.60
C ILE A 353 3.07 -17.84 -3.85
N GLN A 354 3.65 -17.33 -2.77
CA GLN A 354 3.08 -16.22 -2.00
C GLN A 354 4.17 -15.52 -1.18
N LEU A 355 3.96 -14.22 -0.91
CA LEU A 355 4.78 -13.46 0.02
C LEU A 355 4.26 -13.69 1.44
N ALA A 356 5.10 -14.22 2.33
CA ALA A 356 4.75 -14.42 3.73
C ALA A 356 4.75 -13.07 4.47
N ARG A 357 3.78 -12.87 5.36
CA ARG A 357 3.67 -11.60 6.08
C ARG A 357 4.65 -11.61 7.25
N GLN A 358 5.48 -10.58 7.33
CA GLN A 358 6.34 -10.37 8.50
C GLN A 358 5.49 -10.00 9.72
N VAL A 359 5.73 -10.67 10.84
CA VAL A 359 5.07 -10.43 12.12
C VAL A 359 6.02 -9.65 13.02
N GLN A 360 5.53 -8.57 13.65
CA GLN A 360 6.32 -7.84 14.64
C GLN A 360 6.45 -8.65 15.93
N GLY A 361 7.67 -8.76 16.46
CA GLY A 361 7.98 -9.57 17.64
C GLY A 361 7.19 -9.16 18.88
N GLU A 362 6.92 -7.87 19.10
CA GLU A 362 6.09 -7.44 20.24
C GLU A 362 4.65 -7.97 20.14
N SER A 363 4.03 -7.82 18.96
CA SER A 363 2.67 -8.37 18.71
C SER A 363 2.64 -9.90 18.82
N LEU A 364 3.75 -10.53 18.45
CA LEU A 364 3.92 -11.97 18.54
C LEU A 364 4.02 -12.43 19.99
N ALA A 365 4.87 -11.78 20.79
CA ALA A 365 5.05 -12.05 22.21
C ALA A 365 3.73 -11.92 22.99
N GLN A 366 2.97 -10.86 22.77
CA GLN A 366 1.64 -10.67 23.37
C GLN A 366 0.66 -11.81 23.00
N SER A 367 0.71 -12.27 21.75
CA SER A 367 -0.12 -13.39 21.28
C SER A 367 0.28 -14.72 21.93
N ILE A 368 1.58 -14.94 22.18
CA ILE A 368 2.09 -16.11 22.92
C ILE A 368 1.61 -16.07 24.36
N GLU A 369 1.75 -14.92 25.04
CA GLU A 369 1.31 -14.73 26.44
C GLU A 369 -0.19 -14.99 26.58
N LYS A 370 -1.01 -14.41 25.69
CA LYS A 370 -2.48 -14.58 25.71
C LYS A 370 -2.90 -16.05 25.53
N LYS A 371 -2.29 -16.78 24.59
CA LYS A 371 -2.59 -18.20 24.39
C LYS A 371 -2.07 -19.07 25.53
N GLY A 372 -0.90 -18.76 26.06
CA GLY A 372 -0.32 -19.42 27.22
C GLY A 372 -1.21 -19.29 28.46
N GLU A 373 -1.65 -18.08 28.75
CA GLU A 373 -2.57 -17.80 29.87
C GLU A 373 -3.93 -18.49 29.66
N GLY A 374 -4.46 -18.50 28.43
CA GLY A 374 -5.68 -19.24 28.10
C GLY A 374 -5.55 -20.74 28.37
N LYS A 375 -4.43 -21.36 27.98
CA LYS A 375 -4.13 -22.77 28.26
C LYS A 375 -3.97 -23.03 29.76
N ALA A 376 -3.28 -22.15 30.48
CA ALA A 376 -3.13 -22.23 31.93
C ALA A 376 -4.48 -22.10 32.66
N LYS A 377 -5.36 -21.18 32.23
CA LYS A 377 -6.74 -21.03 32.75
C LYS A 377 -7.56 -22.29 32.51
N TRP A 378 -7.46 -22.88 31.31
CA TRP A 378 -8.14 -24.14 30.98
C TRP A 378 -7.68 -25.31 31.87
N ILE A 379 -6.37 -25.43 32.10
CA ILE A 379 -5.80 -26.46 32.99
C ILE A 379 -6.28 -26.25 34.44
N ARG A 380 -6.31 -25.01 34.93
CA ARG A 380 -6.85 -24.69 36.28
C ARG A 380 -8.35 -25.03 36.37
N PHE A 381 -9.13 -24.67 35.34
CA PHE A 381 -10.56 -24.95 35.29
C PHE A 381 -10.84 -26.46 35.34
N TRP A 382 -10.25 -27.26 34.45
CA TRP A 382 -10.48 -28.71 34.46
C TRP A 382 -9.84 -29.43 35.65
N GLY A 383 -8.68 -28.94 36.12
CA GLY A 383 -8.09 -29.41 37.37
C GLY A 383 -8.98 -29.19 38.60
N SER A 384 -9.81 -28.14 38.59
CA SER A 384 -10.81 -27.88 39.63
C SER A 384 -12.10 -28.71 39.50
N GLN A 385 -12.38 -29.25 38.30
CA GLN A 385 -13.56 -30.08 38.01
C GLN A 385 -13.29 -31.58 38.18
N ALA A 386 -12.02 -32.02 38.13
CA ALA A 386 -11.60 -33.40 38.33
C ALA A 386 -11.78 -33.93 39.78
N THR A 387 -12.31 -33.13 40.70
CA THR A 387 -12.40 -33.41 42.14
C THR A 387 -13.64 -34.21 42.56
N THR A 388 -14.43 -34.75 41.64
CA THR A 388 -15.62 -35.55 41.99
C THR A 388 -15.34 -37.03 41.75
N THR A 389 -14.53 -37.65 42.61
CA THR A 389 -14.53 -39.11 42.69
C THR A 389 -15.74 -39.54 43.52
N SER A 390 -16.83 -39.90 42.85
CA SER A 390 -17.97 -40.54 43.48
C SER A 390 -17.57 -41.98 43.85
N THR A 391 -17.36 -42.25 45.14
CA THR A 391 -17.18 -43.63 45.62
C THR A 391 -18.53 -44.13 46.11
N THR A 392 -19.14 -45.08 45.40
CA THR A 392 -20.38 -45.72 45.83
C THR A 392 -20.04 -46.81 46.85
N ASN A 393 -20.16 -46.53 48.14
CA ASN A 393 -20.10 -47.58 49.17
C ASN A 393 -21.49 -48.17 49.36
N ILE A 394 -21.66 -49.44 49.01
CA ILE A 394 -22.87 -50.22 49.30
C ILE A 394 -22.72 -50.77 50.73
N LEU A 395 -23.48 -50.23 51.67
CA LEU A 395 -23.57 -50.77 53.04
C LEU A 395 -24.60 -51.92 53.05
N GLY A 396 -24.10 -53.14 52.88
CA GLY A 396 -24.85 -54.39 53.01
C GLY A 396 -24.05 -55.43 53.79
N ASN A 397 -24.71 -56.09 54.74
CA ASN A 397 -24.16 -57.05 55.69
C ASN A 397 -23.62 -58.33 55.02
N GLY A 398 -22.38 -58.72 55.39
CA GLY A 398 -21.86 -60.09 55.40
C GLY A 398 -21.73 -60.88 54.10
N GLY A 399 -20.52 -60.96 53.53
CA GLY A 399 -20.10 -62.12 52.73
C GLY A 399 -19.06 -61.86 51.64
N GLY A 400 -17.80 -62.27 51.88
CA GLY A 400 -16.88 -62.79 50.86
C GLY A 400 -16.22 -61.79 49.90
N PHE A 401 -15.04 -61.31 50.27
CA PHE A 401 -14.08 -60.61 49.42
C PHE A 401 -13.28 -61.62 48.57
N TYR A 402 -13.09 -61.38 47.26
CA TYR A 402 -11.85 -61.54 46.46
C TYR A 402 -12.11 -61.40 44.93
N PRO A 403 -11.09 -61.10 44.10
CA PRO A 403 -11.11 -59.96 43.17
C PRO A 403 -10.94 -60.38 41.71
N TYR A 404 -11.52 -59.66 40.75
CA TYR A 404 -11.01 -59.73 39.37
C TYR A 404 -11.07 -58.37 38.70
N GLY A 405 -9.89 -57.93 38.27
CA GLY A 405 -9.64 -56.65 37.62
C GLY A 405 -10.38 -56.53 36.29
N GLY A 406 -10.96 -55.36 36.10
CA GLY A 406 -11.51 -54.92 34.83
C GLY A 406 -11.50 -53.40 34.81
N PHE A 407 -10.36 -52.81 34.45
CA PHE A 407 -10.31 -51.42 34.00
C PHE A 407 -11.21 -51.30 32.76
N MET A 408 -12.44 -50.82 32.94
CA MET A 408 -13.27 -50.35 31.83
C MET A 408 -12.75 -48.96 31.43
N SER A 409 -11.94 -48.90 30.39
CA SER A 409 -11.58 -47.65 29.71
C SER A 409 -12.81 -47.05 29.04
N PRO A 410 -13.16 -45.76 29.24
CA PRO A 410 -14.12 -45.11 28.37
C PRO A 410 -13.43 -44.77 27.04
N ASN A 411 -13.73 -45.59 26.04
CA ASN A 411 -13.48 -45.29 24.64
C ASN A 411 -14.42 -44.15 24.18
N PHE A 412 -13.89 -43.29 23.30
CA PHE A 412 -14.34 -41.95 22.92
C PHE A 412 -15.67 -41.89 22.15
N GLY A 413 -16.35 -40.74 22.20
CA GLY A 413 -17.47 -40.42 21.29
C GLY A 413 -17.81 -38.93 21.25
N TYR A 414 -17.33 -38.23 20.23
CA TYR A 414 -17.64 -36.84 19.90
C TYR A 414 -18.98 -36.79 19.15
N GLY A 415 -19.97 -36.07 19.67
CA GLY A 415 -21.15 -35.63 18.89
C GLY A 415 -22.50 -36.24 19.30
N GLY A 416 -23.41 -35.39 19.78
CA GLY A 416 -24.84 -35.70 19.90
C GLY A 416 -25.56 -34.82 20.93
N PRO A 417 -26.72 -34.19 20.63
CA PRO A 417 -27.32 -33.14 21.46
C PRO A 417 -28.03 -33.70 22.69
N MET A 418 -28.06 -32.89 23.76
CA MET A 418 -28.76 -33.20 25.01
C MET A 418 -30.27 -33.33 24.79
N GLY A 419 -30.79 -34.53 25.03
CA GLY A 419 -32.23 -34.83 25.07
C GLY A 419 -32.75 -34.87 26.51
N TYR A 420 -33.65 -33.94 26.82
CA TYR A 420 -34.51 -33.95 28.00
C TYR A 420 -35.54 -35.09 27.91
N GLY A 421 -35.80 -35.77 29.04
CA GLY A 421 -37.10 -36.42 29.30
C GLY A 421 -37.17 -37.96 29.23
N GLY A 422 -37.08 -38.59 30.41
CA GLY A 422 -38.00 -39.63 30.91
C GLY A 422 -38.13 -40.98 30.18
N ASN A 423 -37.82 -42.07 30.90
CA ASN A 423 -38.87 -43.04 31.27
C ASN A 423 -38.44 -43.97 32.41
N SER A 424 -39.34 -44.08 33.39
CA SER A 424 -39.28 -44.93 34.58
C SER A 424 -40.01 -46.25 34.30
N TRP A 425 -39.38 -47.39 34.61
CA TRP A 425 -40.07 -48.68 34.76
C TRP A 425 -39.44 -49.50 35.91
N TYR A 426 -40.18 -49.53 37.03
CA TYR A 426 -40.20 -50.48 38.14
C TYR A 426 -38.90 -51.05 38.73
N ASN A 427 -38.65 -50.73 40.02
CA ASN A 427 -38.74 -51.78 41.04
C ASN A 427 -39.02 -51.23 42.45
N ASN A 428 -39.78 -52.02 43.19
CA ASN A 428 -40.29 -51.77 44.53
C ASN A 428 -39.31 -52.32 45.59
N SER A 429 -39.33 -51.73 46.80
CA SER A 429 -38.71 -52.16 48.06
C SER A 429 -37.25 -51.79 48.39
N GLY A 430 -37.08 -51.19 49.58
CA GLY A 430 -35.82 -51.08 50.31
C GLY A 430 -35.15 -49.72 50.19
N GLY A 431 -35.26 -48.87 51.23
CA GLY A 431 -34.54 -47.61 51.32
C GLY A 431 -33.02 -47.82 51.28
N MET A 432 -32.42 -47.72 50.10
CA MET A 432 -30.98 -47.58 49.93
C MET A 432 -30.65 -46.09 49.87
N THR A 433 -30.10 -45.56 50.95
CA THR A 433 -29.52 -44.21 50.94
C THR A 433 -28.16 -44.29 50.24
N THR A 434 -28.13 -43.96 48.95
CA THR A 434 -26.87 -43.78 48.22
C THR A 434 -26.19 -42.50 48.72
N MET A 435 -25.27 -42.61 49.67
CA MET A 435 -24.44 -41.46 50.06
C MET A 435 -23.30 -41.30 49.05
N VAL A 436 -23.44 -40.34 48.15
CA VAL A 436 -22.30 -39.87 47.34
C VAL A 436 -21.43 -39.01 48.25
N THR A 437 -20.37 -39.59 48.81
CA THR A 437 -19.31 -38.81 49.47
C THR A 437 -18.28 -38.45 48.41
N SER A 438 -18.25 -37.18 48.02
CA SER A 438 -17.16 -36.63 47.21
C SER A 438 -16.00 -36.30 48.13
N VAL A 439 -14.86 -36.96 47.93
CA VAL A 439 -13.60 -36.55 48.55
C VAL A 439 -12.83 -35.74 47.50
N PRO A 440 -12.59 -34.43 47.72
CA PRO A 440 -11.80 -33.64 46.80
C PRO A 440 -10.37 -34.20 46.72
N ASP A 441 -9.92 -34.60 45.52
CA ASP A 441 -8.51 -34.96 45.30
C ASP A 441 -7.64 -33.70 45.25
N PHE A 442 -7.18 -33.27 46.43
CA PHE A 442 -6.32 -32.10 46.59
C PHE A 442 -4.96 -32.27 45.86
N GLN A 443 -4.46 -33.49 45.71
CA GLN A 443 -3.18 -33.76 45.03
C GLN A 443 -3.30 -33.65 43.50
N ALA A 444 -4.41 -34.09 42.92
CA ALA A 444 -4.70 -33.85 41.49
C ALA A 444 -4.87 -32.36 41.18
N ARG A 445 -5.55 -31.63 42.07
CA ARG A 445 -5.70 -30.18 41.97
C ARG A 445 -4.33 -29.47 42.02
N GLU A 446 -3.47 -29.83 42.98
CA GLU A 446 -2.13 -29.24 43.11
C GLU A 446 -1.25 -29.51 41.88
N ARG A 447 -1.26 -30.74 41.34
CA ARG A 447 -0.58 -31.07 40.08
C ARG A 447 -1.11 -30.26 38.89
N ALA A 448 -2.41 -29.99 38.83
CA ALA A 448 -2.99 -29.15 37.79
C ALA A 448 -2.56 -27.68 37.94
N TYR A 449 -2.49 -27.15 39.16
CA TYR A 449 -1.98 -25.80 39.42
C TYR A 449 -0.49 -25.68 39.06
N GLN A 450 0.34 -26.64 39.46
CA GLN A 450 1.77 -26.67 39.10
C GLN A 450 1.96 -26.76 37.58
N ARG A 451 1.18 -27.59 36.87
CA ARG A 451 1.20 -27.64 35.39
C ARG A 451 0.76 -26.32 34.76
N ALA A 452 -0.26 -25.67 35.29
CA ALA A 452 -0.71 -24.38 34.80
C ALA A 452 0.33 -23.27 35.02
N GLN A 453 1.04 -23.28 36.15
CA GLN A 453 2.16 -22.38 36.43
C GLN A 453 3.32 -22.63 35.47
N ALA A 454 3.75 -23.89 35.32
CA ALA A 454 4.82 -24.26 34.40
C ALA A 454 4.52 -23.85 32.94
N VAL A 455 3.28 -24.03 32.48
CA VAL A 455 2.85 -23.57 31.14
C VAL A 455 2.92 -22.05 31.02
N SER A 456 2.47 -21.31 32.05
CA SER A 456 2.52 -19.85 32.08
C SER A 456 3.96 -19.33 32.04
N GLU A 457 4.83 -19.86 32.90
CA GLU A 457 6.25 -19.49 32.96
C GLU A 457 6.98 -19.82 31.65
N GLN A 458 6.72 -21.00 31.07
CA GLN A 458 7.30 -21.38 29.78
C GLN A 458 6.89 -20.39 28.69
N THR A 459 5.61 -20.00 28.64
CA THR A 459 5.11 -19.05 27.62
C THR A 459 5.63 -17.63 27.82
N GLN A 460 5.83 -17.20 29.07
CA GLN A 460 6.47 -15.92 29.37
C GLN A 460 7.94 -15.91 28.95
N ARG A 461 8.69 -16.99 29.20
CA ARG A 461 10.07 -17.12 28.74
C ARG A 461 10.17 -17.10 27.21
N GLN A 462 9.25 -17.77 26.51
CA GLN A 462 9.17 -17.72 25.05
C GLN A 462 8.85 -16.32 24.53
N ALA A 463 7.92 -15.61 25.16
CA ALA A 463 7.58 -14.24 24.78
C ALA A 463 8.75 -13.28 25.01
N ALA A 464 9.51 -13.44 26.10
CA ALA A 464 10.73 -12.67 26.36
C ALA A 464 11.81 -12.94 25.31
N ASP A 465 12.10 -14.21 24.98
CA ASP A 465 13.06 -14.57 23.93
C ASP A 465 12.69 -13.95 22.57
N VAL A 466 11.40 -13.90 22.23
CA VAL A 466 10.93 -13.27 20.99
C VAL A 466 11.18 -11.77 20.97
N ARG A 467 10.98 -11.08 22.11
CA ARG A 467 11.26 -9.64 22.22
C ARG A 467 12.76 -9.35 22.11
N ASP A 468 13.57 -10.12 22.82
CA ASP A 468 15.02 -9.89 22.90
C ASP A 468 15.75 -10.27 21.62
N SER A 469 15.25 -11.28 20.91
CA SER A 469 15.88 -11.77 19.69
C SER A 469 15.36 -11.11 18.41
N GLN A 470 14.36 -10.23 18.46
CA GLN A 470 13.81 -9.60 17.25
C GLN A 470 14.85 -8.72 16.53
N LEU A 471 15.07 -8.98 15.24
CA LEU A 471 15.91 -8.12 14.40
C LEU A 471 15.07 -7.01 13.77
N GLY A 472 15.50 -5.75 13.95
CA GLY A 472 14.88 -4.57 13.36
C GLY A 472 15.86 -3.70 12.57
N PRO A 473 15.38 -2.62 11.94
CA PRO A 473 16.23 -1.65 11.26
C PRO A 473 17.24 -1.03 12.21
N THR A 474 18.52 -1.08 11.84
CA THR A 474 19.61 -0.52 12.68
C THR A 474 20.81 -0.12 11.84
N THR A 475 21.75 0.61 12.44
CA THR A 475 23.04 0.95 11.83
C THR A 475 24.14 0.13 12.47
N LEU A 476 24.91 -0.60 11.66
CA LEU A 476 25.99 -1.47 12.11
C LEU A 476 27.34 -0.82 11.80
N ASN A 477 28.08 -0.48 12.85
CA ASN A 477 29.42 0.11 12.75
C ASN A 477 30.45 -0.88 12.14
N PRO A 478 31.59 -0.39 11.64
CA PRO A 478 32.72 -1.23 11.19
C PRO A 478 33.10 -2.27 12.23
N MET A 479 33.40 -3.50 11.80
CA MET A 479 33.66 -4.67 12.65
C MET A 479 32.52 -5.07 13.59
N GLY A 480 31.36 -4.40 13.49
CA GLY A 480 30.18 -4.67 14.28
C GLY A 480 29.51 -5.97 13.84
N ARG A 481 28.85 -6.63 14.79
CA ARG A 481 28.07 -7.84 14.56
C ARG A 481 26.71 -7.73 15.23
N ILE A 482 25.67 -8.10 14.51
CA ILE A 482 24.31 -8.22 15.03
C ILE A 482 23.77 -9.62 14.77
N VAL A 483 23.01 -10.13 15.74
CA VAL A 483 22.34 -11.43 15.68
C VAL A 483 20.90 -11.22 16.12
N GLY A 484 19.96 -11.75 15.35
CA GLY A 484 18.55 -11.67 15.68
C GLY A 484 17.70 -12.59 14.80
N CYS A 485 16.40 -12.46 14.94
CA CYS A 485 15.39 -13.31 14.35
C CYS A 485 14.33 -12.46 13.66
N LEU A 486 13.88 -12.93 12.50
CA LEU A 486 12.71 -12.42 11.78
C LEU A 486 11.60 -13.45 11.87
N TYR A 487 10.37 -13.00 12.08
CA TYR A 487 9.21 -13.87 12.27
C TYR A 487 8.20 -13.69 11.13
N TYR A 488 7.68 -14.81 10.64
CA TYR A 488 6.70 -14.85 9.55
C TYR A 488 5.49 -15.70 9.93
N ASP A 489 4.30 -15.32 9.44
CA ASP A 489 3.00 -15.93 9.78
C ASP A 489 2.73 -17.30 9.13
N GLN A 490 3.65 -17.78 8.30
CA GLN A 490 3.58 -19.08 7.64
C GLN A 490 4.66 -19.99 8.20
N ASN A 491 4.35 -21.26 8.44
CA ASN A 491 5.34 -22.27 8.86
C ASN A 491 5.29 -23.59 8.10
N ASN A 492 4.31 -23.76 7.21
CA ASN A 492 4.10 -25.01 6.48
C ASN A 492 4.43 -24.80 5.00
N PHE A 493 5.71 -24.95 4.67
CA PHE A 493 6.22 -24.85 3.31
C PHE A 493 7.51 -25.64 3.16
N ASP A 494 7.78 -26.05 1.92
CA ASP A 494 8.92 -26.94 1.61
C ASP A 494 10.07 -26.16 0.97
N GLU A 495 9.73 -25.09 0.25
CA GLU A 495 10.69 -24.23 -0.42
C GLU A 495 10.33 -22.76 -0.20
N ALA A 496 11.32 -21.96 0.17
CA ALA A 496 11.17 -20.52 0.30
C ALA A 496 12.48 -19.77 0.01
N THR A 497 12.35 -18.53 -0.40
CA THR A 497 13.45 -17.59 -0.63
C THR A 497 13.35 -16.46 0.38
N LEU A 498 14.39 -16.29 1.20
CA LEU A 498 14.54 -15.19 2.15
C LEU A 498 15.43 -14.10 1.54
N ARG A 499 14.96 -12.86 1.56
CA ARG A 499 15.70 -11.68 1.09
C ARG A 499 15.98 -10.73 2.24
N ILE A 500 17.24 -10.42 2.45
CA ILE A 500 17.73 -9.60 3.56
C ILE A 500 18.42 -8.35 2.98
N PRO A 501 17.77 -7.18 3.02
CA PRO A 501 18.38 -5.92 2.60
C PRO A 501 19.46 -5.47 3.59
N VAL A 502 20.67 -5.21 3.09
CA VAL A 502 21.78 -4.64 3.87
C VAL A 502 22.50 -3.59 3.02
N GLY A 503 22.47 -2.34 3.47
CA GLY A 503 22.96 -1.18 2.72
C GLY A 503 22.19 -0.99 1.42
N LYS A 504 22.91 -0.99 0.29
CA LYS A 504 22.35 -0.90 -1.07
C LYS A 504 22.21 -2.27 -1.76
N ALA A 505 22.47 -3.36 -1.04
CA ALA A 505 22.45 -4.72 -1.57
C ALA A 505 21.38 -5.57 -0.90
N VAL A 506 20.95 -6.63 -1.58
CA VAL A 506 20.01 -7.62 -1.06
C VAL A 506 20.67 -8.99 -1.08
N PHE A 507 20.76 -9.62 0.09
CA PHE A 507 21.27 -10.98 0.24
C PHE A 507 20.09 -11.96 0.12
N GLU A 508 20.15 -12.87 -0.85
CA GLU A 508 19.08 -13.80 -1.17
C GLU A 508 19.49 -15.24 -0.84
N PHE A 509 18.73 -15.89 0.03
CA PHE A 509 18.92 -17.28 0.46
C PHE A 509 17.75 -18.13 0.00
N ARG A 510 18.01 -19.20 -0.74
CA ARG A 510 16.97 -20.12 -1.21
C ARG A 510 17.08 -21.43 -0.45
N PHE A 511 16.06 -21.72 0.34
CA PHE A 511 15.96 -22.94 1.11
C PHE A 511 15.06 -23.94 0.38
N ASP A 512 15.64 -25.04 -0.07
CA ASP A 512 15.00 -26.13 -0.82
C ASP A 512 14.96 -27.47 -0.07
N HIS A 513 15.46 -27.49 1.18
CA HIS A 513 15.59 -28.69 2.02
C HIS A 513 15.04 -28.48 3.44
N LEU A 514 13.80 -28.00 3.56
CA LEU A 514 13.21 -27.63 4.86
C LEU A 514 12.43 -28.78 5.55
N ARG A 515 12.34 -29.97 4.94
CA ARG A 515 11.60 -31.12 5.46
C ARG A 515 12.45 -32.14 6.18
#